data_AF-A0A7V2W7G0-F1
#
_entry.id   AF-A0A7V2W7G0-F1
#
_cell.length_a   1.000
_cell.length_b   1.000
_cell.length_c   1.000
_cell.angle_alpha   90.00
_cell.angle_beta   90.00
_cell.angle_gamma   90.00
#
_symmetry.space_group_name_H-M   'P 1'
#
loop_
_entity.id
_entity.type
_entity.pdbx_description
1 polymer ?
#
loop_
_entity_poly.entity_id
_entity_poly.type
_entity_poly.pdbx_seq_one_letter_code
_entity_poly.pdbx_strand_id
1 'polypeptide(L)' 'MKVKKLKNENIHIWIADVIRIGNEAVMKAKEENKKLGIPEFFYKNGKIYYILESGEITTEKPEIFKN' A
#
# COMPACT_ATOMS: atom_id res chain seq x y z
N MET A 1 16.36 -9.21 -13.25
CA MET A 1 15.22 -10.13 -13.49
C MET A 1 14.54 -9.70 -14.79
N LYS A 2 14.70 -10.44 -15.91
CA LYS A 2 14.01 -10.13 -17.17
C LYS A 2 12.69 -10.90 -17.18
N VAL A 3 11.57 -10.19 -17.06
CA VAL A 3 10.24 -10.79 -17.17
C VAL A 3 10.02 -11.16 -18.64
N LYS A 4 9.69 -12.42 -18.95
CA LYS A 4 9.32 -12.81 -20.32
C LYS A 4 8.06 -12.02 -20.70
N LYS A 5 8.12 -11.23 -21.78
CA LYS A 5 6.93 -10.61 -22.38
C LYS A 5 5.93 -11.72 -22.72
N LEU A 6 4.73 -11.64 -22.18
CA LEU A 6 3.63 -12.50 -22.62
C LEU A 6 3.31 -12.10 -24.07
N LYS A 7 2.98 -13.06 -24.93
CA LYS A 7 2.73 -12.85 -26.38
C LYS A 7 1.54 -11.91 -26.70
N ASN A 8 0.85 -11.38 -25.70
CA ASN A 8 -0.39 -10.64 -25.85
C ASN A 8 -0.27 -9.27 -25.17
N GLU A 9 0.00 -8.24 -25.97
CA GLU A 9 0.21 -6.85 -25.52
C GLU A 9 -1.02 -6.28 -24.80
N ASN A 10 -2.22 -6.75 -25.16
CA ASN A 10 -3.46 -6.34 -24.52
C ASN A 10 -3.52 -6.73 -23.04
N ILE A 11 -2.88 -7.85 -22.65
CA ILE A 11 -2.80 -8.27 -21.24
C ILE A 11 -1.93 -7.30 -20.45
N HIS A 12 -0.84 -6.80 -21.04
CA HIS A 12 0.04 -5.85 -20.37
C HIS A 12 -0.63 -4.50 -20.15
N ILE A 13 -1.37 -4.01 -21.16
CA ILE A 13 -2.15 -2.77 -21.05
C ILE A 13 -3.22 -2.91 -19.97
N TRP A 14 -3.98 -4.01 -20.00
CA TRP A 14 -5.04 -4.26 -19.02
C TRP A 14 -4.51 -4.36 -17.59
N ILE A 15 -3.41 -5.09 -17.36
CA ILE A 15 -2.79 -5.19 -16.02
C ILE A 15 -2.30 -3.81 -15.54
N ALA A 16 -1.71 -3.00 -16.44
CA ALA A 16 -1.26 -1.67 -16.09
C ALA A 16 -2.43 -0.77 -15.65
N ASP A 17 -3.58 -0.86 -16.32
CA ASP A 17 -4.79 -0.13 -15.93
C ASP A 17 -5.35 -0.61 -14.59
N VAL A 18 -5.39 -1.92 -14.35
CA VAL A 18 -5.81 -2.47 -13.04
C VAL A 18 -4.91 -1.96 -11.92
N ILE A 19 -3.58 -1.96 -12.13
CA ILE A 19 -2.62 -1.44 -11.15
C ILE A 19 -2.82 0.06 -10.93
N ARG A 20 -3.06 0.84 -12.00
CA ARG A 20 -3.30 2.29 -11.90
C ARG A 20 -4.55 2.58 -11.05
N ILE A 21 -5.67 1.93 -11.34
CA ILE A 21 -6.93 2.09 -10.60
C ILE A 21 -6.74 1.66 -9.13
N GLY A 22 -6.06 0.54 -8.89
CA GLY A 22 -5.76 0.08 -7.54
C GLY A 22 -4.90 1.08 -6.76
N ASN A 23 -3.88 1.65 -7.38
CA ASN A 23 -3.02 2.66 -6.76
C ASN A 23 -3.81 3.94 -6.44
N GLU A 24 -4.67 4.40 -7.34
CA GLU A 24 -5.54 5.56 -7.09
C GLU A 24 -6.47 5.33 -5.89
N ALA A 25 -7.07 4.14 -5.79
CA ALA A 25 -7.92 3.77 -4.65
C ALA A 25 -7.14 3.72 -3.33
N VAL A 26 -5.94 3.11 -3.34
CA VAL A 26 -5.05 3.06 -2.17
C VAL A 26 -4.63 4.45 -1.72
N MET A 27 -4.29 5.35 -2.65
CA MET A 27 -3.90 6.72 -2.31
C MET A 27 -5.04 7.50 -1.64
N LYS A 28 -6.27 7.37 -2.14
CA LYS A 28 -7.45 8.00 -1.52
C LYS A 28 -7.70 7.45 -0.11
N ALA A 29 -7.64 6.13 0.06
CA ALA A 29 -7.81 5.51 1.37
C ALA A 29 -6.74 5.97 2.38
N LYS A 30 -5.49 6.14 1.95
CA LYS A 30 -4.42 6.69 2.79
C LYS A 30 -4.66 8.14 3.17
N GLU A 31 -5.17 8.96 2.25
CA GLU A 31 -5.51 10.35 2.54
C GLU A 31 -6.65 10.45 3.56
N GLU A 32 -7.69 9.62 3.43
CA GLU A 32 -8.79 9.53 4.39
C GLU A 32 -8.31 9.03 5.76
N ASN A 33 -7.50 7.98 5.79
CA ASN A 33 -6.89 7.47 7.03
C ASN A 33 -6.10 8.57 7.75
N LYS A 34 -5.31 9.35 7.00
CA LYS A 34 -4.57 10.48 7.56
C LYS A 34 -5.49 11.55 8.16
N LYS A 35 -6.63 11.85 7.52
CA LYS A 35 -7.63 12.79 8.08
C LYS A 35 -8.30 12.27 9.35
N LEU A 36 -8.37 10.96 9.51
CA LEU A 36 -8.96 10.28 10.67
C LEU A 36 -7.93 9.95 11.77
N GLY A 37 -6.66 10.30 11.60
CA GLY A 37 -5.58 9.95 12.53
C GLY A 37 -5.24 8.47 12.58
N ILE A 38 -5.56 7.73 11.51
CA ILE A 38 -5.25 6.30 11.37
C ILE A 38 -3.82 6.16 10.78
N PRO A 39 -2.84 5.60 11.54
CA PRO A 39 -1.48 5.43 11.07
C PRO A 39 -1.40 4.56 9.82
N GLU A 40 -0.50 4.91 8.92
CA GLU A 40 -0.20 4.10 7.75
C GLU A 40 0.59 2.85 8.17
N PHE A 41 0.45 1.76 7.42
CA PHE A 41 1.27 0.57 7.63
C PHE A 41 1.74 -0.03 6.30
N PHE A 42 2.85 -0.76 6.36
CA PHE A 42 3.38 -1.51 5.23
C PHE A 42 3.99 -2.83 5.69
N TYR A 43 3.94 -3.82 4.81
CA TYR A 43 4.55 -5.12 5.06
C TYR A 43 5.91 -5.21 4.36
N LYS A 44 6.96 -5.54 5.10
CA LYS A 44 8.31 -5.72 4.57
C LYS A 44 9.00 -6.86 5.31
N ASN A 45 9.70 -7.74 4.59
CA ASN A 45 10.52 -8.81 5.16
C ASN A 45 9.81 -9.65 6.25
N GLY A 46 8.54 -10.03 6.06
CA GLY A 46 7.84 -10.85 7.05
C GLY A 46 7.15 -10.08 8.18
N LYS A 47 7.29 -8.75 8.23
CA LYS A 47 6.83 -7.92 9.36
C LYS A 47 5.95 -6.77 8.88
N ILE A 48 4.98 -6.40 9.71
CA ILE A 48 4.19 -5.17 9.54
C ILE A 48 4.93 -4.05 10.26
N TYR A 49 5.07 -2.93 9.56
CA TYR A 49 5.60 -1.68 10.07
C TYR A 49 4.49 -0.64 10.02
N TYR A 50 4.39 0.17 11.07
CA TYR A 50 3.46 1.28 11.18
C TYR A 50 4.24 2.59 11.12
N ILE A 51 3.71 3.56 10.40
CA ILE A 51 4.23 4.93 10.31
C ILE A 51 3.32 5.79 11.17
N LEU A 52 3.83 6.24 12.31
CA LEU A 52 3.12 7.16 13.19
C LEU A 52 3.02 8.55 12.54
N GLU A 53 2.14 9.40 13.07
CA GLU A 53 2.00 10.79 12.58
C GLU A 53 3.31 11.60 12.73
N SER A 54 4.15 11.22 13.69
CA SER A 54 5.49 11.79 13.88
C SER A 54 6.47 11.45 12.75
N GLY A 55 6.13 10.50 11.87
CA GLY A 55 7.03 9.90 10.88
C GLY A 55 7.89 8.75 11.42
N GLU A 56 7.75 8.42 12.70
CA GLU A 56 8.43 7.27 13.30
C GLU A 56 7.89 5.95 12.72
N ILE A 57 8.81 5.02 12.43
CA ILE A 57 8.48 3.69 11.96
C ILE A 57 8.64 2.70 13.11
N THR A 58 7.56 2.03 13.48
CA THR A 58 7.56 1.03 14.56
C THR A 58 6.96 -0.30 14.09
N THR A 59 7.38 -1.40 14.71
CA THR A 59 6.71 -2.71 14.57
C THR A 59 5.69 -2.95 15.67
N GLU A 60 5.64 -2.07 16.68
CA GLU A 60 4.64 -2.13 17.72
C GLU A 60 3.30 -1.67 17.15
N LYS A 61 2.26 -2.48 17.38
CA LYS A 61 0.91 -2.17 16.92
C LYS A 61 0.42 -0.89 17.63
N PRO A 62 0.05 0.18 16.91
CA PRO A 62 -0.54 1.38 17.50
C PRO A 62 -1.78 1.07 18.34
N GLU A 63 -2.01 1.86 19.39
CA GLU A 63 -3.15 1.66 20.31
C GLU A 63 -4.49 1.66 19.59
N ILE A 64 -4.67 2.52 18.59
CA ILE A 64 -5.92 2.60 17.82
C ILE A 64 -6.28 1.30 17.08
N PHE A 65 -5.32 0.39 16.91
CA PHE A 65 -5.54 -0.91 16.29
C PHE A 65 -5.64 -2.05 17.32
N LYS A 66 -5.37 -1.78 18.60
CA LYS A 66 -5.57 -2.74 19.69
C LYS A 66 -7.04 -2.69 20.08
N ASN A 67 -7.74 -3.82 19.89
CA ASN A 67 -9.11 -4.00 20.40
C ASN A 67 -9.11 -4.15 21.91
#